data_AF-A0A8T7M402-F1
#
_entry.id   AF-A0A8T7M402-F1
#
_cell.length_a   1.000
_cell.length_b   1.000
_cell.length_c   1.000
_cell.angle_alpha   90.00
_cell.angle_beta   90.00
_cell.angle_gamma   90.00
#
_symmetry.space_group_name_H-M   'P 1'
#
loop_
_entity.id
_entity.type
_entity.pdbx_description
1 polymer ?
#
loop_
_entity_poly.entity_id
_entity_poly.type
_entity_poly.pdbx_seq_one_letter_code
_entity_poly.pdbx_strand_id
1 'polypeptide(L)'
;MVEHYHRAYGEECLKVYQPQNLAEVNEVTKAFKEHYNWERPHQGLSCKNKPPRVAFPTLSALPTLPLLRWLLAVDKRRFVRKVQSNGAVQVDKRSYYLGQEWVGKYVNLEVAAEEREFVVWQKDKVIKRLGIKGLIGQALGQAEYLQLIKEEARSEVRQAR
;
A
#
# COMPACT_ATOMS: atom_id res chain seq x y z
N MET A 1 20.49 16.61 17.95
CA MET A 1 21.05 15.42 17.27
C MET A 1 19.93 14.41 17.12
N VAL A 2 19.72 13.83 15.95
CA VAL A 2 18.65 12.84 15.71
C VAL A 2 19.27 11.45 15.79
N GLU A 3 18.81 10.63 16.74
CA GLU A 3 19.23 9.24 16.86
C GLU A 3 18.51 8.39 15.82
N HIS A 4 19.25 7.54 15.10
CA HIS A 4 18.71 6.66 14.06
C HIS A 4 19.03 5.20 14.39
N TYR A 5 17.99 4.39 14.62
CA TYR A 5 18.12 2.95 14.91
C TYR A 5 19.04 2.22 13.92
N HIS A 6 18.82 2.41 12.61
CA HIS A 6 19.60 1.69 11.59
C HIS A 6 21.09 2.05 11.61
N ARG A 7 21.42 3.28 11.98
CA ARG A 7 22.81 3.70 12.15
C ARG A 7 23.43 3.03 13.36
N ALA A 8 22.77 3.10 14.51
CA ALA A 8 23.23 2.46 15.75
C ALA A 8 23.37 0.94 15.56
N TYR A 9 22.40 0.29 14.92
CA TYR A 9 22.45 -1.13 14.60
C TYR A 9 23.64 -1.48 13.69
N GLY A 10 23.91 -0.67 12.67
CA GLY A 10 25.06 -0.86 11.81
C GLY A 10 26.40 -0.68 12.53
N GLU A 11 26.53 0.41 13.30
CA GLU A 11 27.78 0.81 13.95
C GLU A 11 28.10 0.01 15.22
N GLU A 12 27.10 -0.26 16.05
CA GLU A 12 27.28 -0.83 17.39
C GLU A 12 27.00 -2.34 17.43
N CYS A 13 26.27 -2.89 16.45
CA CYS A 13 26.03 -4.34 16.35
C CYS A 13 26.78 -4.97 15.18
N LEU A 14 26.39 -4.66 13.94
CA LEU A 14 26.91 -5.41 12.77
C LEU A 14 28.42 -5.25 12.58
N LYS A 15 28.97 -4.03 12.74
CA LYS A 15 30.41 -3.80 12.63
C LYS A 15 31.22 -4.41 13.78
N VAL A 16 30.62 -4.56 14.96
CA VAL A 16 31.26 -5.07 16.16
C VAL A 16 31.28 -6.60 16.15
N TYR A 17 30.12 -7.23 15.95
CA TYR A 17 29.97 -8.68 16.03
C TYR A 17 30.29 -9.40 14.72
N GLN A 18 30.25 -8.71 13.58
CA GLN A 18 30.60 -9.24 12.25
C GLN A 18 30.08 -10.67 11.99
N PRO A 19 28.76 -10.91 12.10
CA PRO A 19 28.20 -12.25 11.96
C PRO A 19 28.44 -12.79 10.53
N GLN A 20 28.79 -14.07 10.44
CA GLN A 20 29.21 -14.70 9.17
C GLN A 20 28.09 -15.51 8.51
N ASN A 21 27.01 -15.79 9.23
CA ASN A 21 25.89 -16.56 8.73
C ASN A 21 24.54 -16.05 9.26
N LEU A 22 23.45 -16.57 8.69
CA LEU A 22 22.09 -16.14 9.03
C LEU A 22 21.72 -16.42 10.50
N ALA A 23 22.20 -17.52 11.08
CA ALA A 23 21.91 -17.86 12.47
C ALA A 23 22.52 -16.82 13.42
N GLU A 24 23.79 -16.50 13.23
CA GLU A 24 24.49 -15.46 13.99
C GLU A 24 23.85 -14.09 13.80
N VAL A 25 23.48 -13.73 12.55
CA VAL A 25 22.75 -12.48 12.28
C VAL A 25 21.45 -12.42 13.11
N ASN A 26 20.67 -13.50 13.13
CA ASN A 26 19.42 -13.54 13.90
C ASN A 26 19.66 -13.37 15.41
N GLU A 27 20.70 -14.01 15.95
CA GLU A 27 21.06 -13.90 17.36
C GLU A 27 21.48 -12.48 17.75
N VAL A 28 22.45 -11.89 17.03
CA VAL A 28 22.94 -10.54 17.34
C VAL A 28 21.87 -9.48 17.09
N THR A 29 21.01 -9.67 16.08
CA THR A 29 19.85 -8.79 15.84
C THR A 29 18.88 -8.85 17.01
N LYS A 30 18.55 -10.05 17.49
CA LYS A 30 17.62 -10.23 18.61
C LYS A 30 18.17 -9.58 19.88
N ALA A 31 19.44 -9.84 20.21
CA ALA A 31 20.10 -9.25 21.36
C ALA A 31 20.15 -7.72 21.28
N PHE A 32 20.54 -7.17 20.11
CA PHE A 32 20.60 -5.72 19.93
C PHE A 32 19.21 -5.06 20.02
N LYS A 33 18.16 -5.70 19.49
CA LYS A 33 16.79 -5.18 19.61
C LYS A 33 16.35 -5.11 21.06
N GLU A 34 16.72 -6.08 21.89
CA GLU A 34 16.40 -6.05 23.32
C GLU A 34 17.12 -4.88 23.99
N HIS A 35 18.45 -4.80 23.82
CA HIS A 35 19.27 -3.72 24.35
C HIS A 35 18.78 -2.34 23.94
N TYR A 36 18.56 -2.11 22.64
CA TYR A 36 18.11 -0.82 22.11
C TYR A 36 16.76 -0.38 22.70
N ASN A 37 15.82 -1.32 22.86
CA ASN A 37 14.46 -0.97 23.26
C ASN A 37 14.28 -0.82 24.78
N TRP A 38 15.02 -1.59 25.58
CA TRP A 38 14.80 -1.68 27.03
C TRP A 38 15.91 -1.08 27.88
N GLU A 39 17.15 -1.07 27.39
CA GLU A 39 18.31 -0.72 28.19
C GLU A 39 18.93 0.61 27.75
N ARG A 40 19.01 0.84 26.43
CA ARG A 40 19.71 2.00 25.85
C ARG A 40 18.98 3.32 26.11
N PRO A 41 19.59 4.31 26.76
CA PRO A 41 19.07 5.67 26.82
C PRO A 41 18.98 6.29 25.43
N HIS A 42 17.77 6.64 24.98
CA HIS A 42 17.54 7.17 23.64
C HIS A 42 17.57 8.71 23.65
N GLN A 43 18.51 9.30 22.92
CA GLN A 43 18.80 10.73 22.78
C GLN A 43 17.78 11.49 21.93
N GLY A 44 16.87 10.79 21.24
CA GLY A 44 15.74 11.42 20.56
C GLY A 44 14.84 12.19 21.54
N LEU A 45 14.40 13.39 21.14
CA LEU A 45 13.58 14.30 21.94
C LEU A 45 12.37 13.63 22.60
N SER A 46 11.71 12.71 21.86
CA SER A 46 10.50 12.02 22.31
C SER A 46 10.76 11.04 23.47
N CYS A 47 11.98 10.50 23.58
CA CYS A 47 12.32 9.52 24.61
C CYS A 47 12.90 10.15 25.88
N LYS A 48 13.31 11.43 25.85
CA LYS A 48 13.88 12.16 26.99
C LYS A 48 15.02 11.41 27.71
N ASN A 49 15.94 10.84 26.94
CA ASN A 49 17.07 10.05 27.46
C ASN A 49 16.65 8.80 28.25
N LYS A 50 15.48 8.23 27.95
CA LYS A 50 15.02 6.94 28.46
C LYS A 50 14.98 5.92 27.32
N PRO A 51 15.04 4.61 27.62
CA PRO A 51 14.82 3.58 26.61
C PRO A 51 13.43 3.70 25.95
N PRO A 52 13.29 3.36 24.66
CA PRO A 52 12.02 3.47 23.94
C PRO A 52 10.84 2.83 24.66
N ARG A 53 11.00 1.64 25.23
CA ARG A 53 9.93 0.92 25.96
C ARG A 53 9.57 1.56 27.29
N VAL A 54 10.48 2.31 27.89
CA VAL A 54 10.23 3.07 29.13
C VAL A 54 9.56 4.41 28.81
N ALA A 55 9.96 5.06 27.72
CA ALA A 55 9.36 6.31 27.25
C ALA A 55 7.94 6.10 26.67
N PHE A 56 7.72 4.96 26.01
CA PHE A 56 6.45 4.58 25.40
C PHE A 56 6.01 3.20 25.90
N PRO A 57 5.55 3.10 27.17
CA PRO A 57 5.15 1.83 27.78
C PRO A 57 3.90 1.25 27.12
N THR A 58 3.00 2.12 26.67
CA THR A 58 1.79 1.74 25.94
C THR A 58 1.91 2.20 24.50
N LEU A 59 2.02 1.25 23.57
CA LEU A 59 1.92 1.53 22.15
C LEU A 59 0.44 1.70 21.79
N SER A 60 0.10 2.79 21.13
CA SER A 60 -1.24 2.94 20.55
C SER A 60 -1.51 1.77 19.62
N ALA A 61 -2.70 1.18 19.72
CA ALA A 61 -3.14 0.20 18.74
C ALA A 61 -3.06 0.84 17.35
N LEU A 62 -2.50 0.10 16.38
CA LEU A 62 -2.56 0.54 14.99
C LEU A 62 -4.02 0.75 14.63
N PRO A 63 -4.39 1.87 13.98
CA PRO A 63 -5.75 2.05 13.55
C PRO A 63 -6.13 0.89 12.64
N THR A 64 -7.28 0.25 12.91
CA THR A 64 -7.84 -0.74 12.00
C THR A 64 -8.00 -0.06 10.64
N LEU A 65 -7.25 -0.51 9.63
CA LEU A 65 -7.39 0.03 8.28
C LEU A 65 -8.82 -0.24 7.82
N PRO A 66 -9.66 0.79 7.66
CA PRO A 66 -11.00 0.56 7.14
C PRO A 66 -10.84 0.21 5.66
N LEU A 67 -11.38 -0.96 5.31
CA LEU A 67 -11.16 -1.65 4.04
C LEU A 67 -11.44 -0.81 2.78
N LEU A 68 -12.10 0.35 2.90
CA LEU A 68 -12.55 1.19 1.78
C LEU A 68 -12.32 2.70 1.96
N ARG A 69 -11.61 3.18 3.00
CA ARG A 69 -11.40 4.64 3.16
C ARG A 69 -10.68 5.29 1.98
N TRP A 70 -9.78 4.54 1.34
CA TRP A 70 -9.06 5.05 0.18
C TRP A 70 -10.00 5.32 -1.00
N LEU A 71 -11.08 4.52 -1.16
CA LEU A 71 -12.06 4.71 -2.23
C LEU A 71 -12.89 5.97 -1.98
N LEU A 72 -13.30 6.21 -0.73
CA LEU A 72 -13.96 7.45 -0.33
C LEU A 72 -13.08 8.68 -0.57
N ALA A 73 -11.76 8.56 -0.36
CA ALA A 73 -10.82 9.65 -0.61
C ALA A 73 -10.70 10.03 -2.10
N VAL A 74 -11.15 9.15 -3.01
CA VAL A 74 -11.17 9.41 -4.45
C VAL A 74 -12.59 9.49 -5.01
N ASP A 75 -13.61 9.60 -4.17
CA ASP A 75 -14.99 9.79 -4.64
C ASP A 75 -15.10 11.04 -5.53
N LYS A 76 -15.93 10.96 -6.56
CA LYS A 76 -16.09 11.98 -7.61
C LYS A 76 -14.84 12.30 -8.43
N ARG A 77 -13.71 11.64 -8.18
CA ARG A 77 -12.52 11.79 -9.01
C ARG A 77 -12.82 11.26 -10.41
N ARG A 78 -12.44 12.04 -11.43
CA ARG A 78 -12.66 11.71 -12.85
C ARG A 78 -11.37 11.30 -13.53
N PHE A 79 -11.41 10.17 -14.23
CA PHE A 79 -10.33 9.70 -15.08
C PHE A 79 -10.73 9.85 -16.54
N VAL A 80 -10.06 10.75 -17.25
CA VAL A 80 -10.23 10.92 -18.70
C VAL A 80 -9.52 9.77 -19.41
N ARG A 81 -10.23 9.03 -20.27
CA ARG A 81 -9.65 7.97 -21.11
C ARG A 81 -10.20 8.04 -22.53
N LYS A 82 -9.33 7.74 -23.50
CA LYS A 82 -9.73 7.54 -24.89
C LYS A 82 -10.20 6.10 -25.07
N VAL A 83 -11.34 5.89 -25.72
CA VAL A 83 -11.81 4.55 -26.06
C VAL A 83 -10.94 3.98 -27.17
N GLN A 84 -10.37 2.80 -26.92
CA GLN A 84 -9.51 2.06 -27.83
C GLN A 84 -10.33 1.47 -29.00
N SER A 85 -9.64 0.96 -30.04
CA SER A 85 -10.27 0.37 -31.24
C SER A 85 -11.19 -0.82 -30.94
N ASN A 86 -10.96 -1.52 -29.82
CA ASN A 86 -11.81 -2.60 -29.35
C ASN A 86 -13.07 -2.12 -28.59
N GLY A 87 -13.33 -0.82 -28.52
CA GLY A 87 -14.49 -0.25 -27.82
C GLY A 87 -14.35 -0.21 -26.29
N ALA A 88 -13.15 -0.42 -25.75
CA ALA A 88 -12.88 -0.44 -24.32
C ALA A 88 -11.97 0.72 -23.85
N VAL A 89 -12.01 0.98 -22.55
CA VAL A 89 -11.06 1.86 -21.84
C VAL A 89 -10.32 1.08 -20.78
N GLN A 90 -9.06 1.43 -20.57
CA GLN A 90 -8.24 0.85 -19.52
C GLN A 90 -8.15 1.82 -18.33
N VAL A 91 -8.51 1.31 -17.15
CA VAL A 91 -8.26 1.98 -15.87
C VAL A 91 -7.42 1.04 -15.04
N ASP A 92 -6.20 1.48 -14.72
CA ASP A 92 -5.17 0.65 -14.11
C ASP A 92 -4.96 -0.67 -14.91
N LYS A 93 -4.99 -1.85 -14.28
CA LYS A 93 -4.80 -3.14 -14.95
C LYS A 93 -6.10 -3.73 -15.51
N ARG A 94 -7.22 -3.01 -15.43
CA ARG A 94 -8.56 -3.52 -15.77
C ARG A 94 -9.13 -2.83 -17.02
N SER A 95 -9.67 -3.63 -17.93
CA SER A 95 -10.35 -3.16 -19.13
C SER A 95 -11.87 -3.10 -18.94
N TYR A 96 -12.49 -2.04 -19.43
CA TYR A 96 -13.91 -1.73 -19.32
C TYR A 96 -14.51 -1.48 -20.70
N TYR A 97 -15.39 -2.37 -21.16
CA TYR A 97 -16.02 -2.25 -22.47
C TYR A 97 -17.19 -1.26 -22.45
N LEU A 98 -17.10 -0.25 -23.33
CA LEU A 98 -18.08 0.82 -23.45
C LEU A 98 -18.96 0.67 -24.70
N GLY A 99 -18.38 0.21 -25.82
CA GLY A 99 -19.08 0.08 -27.10
C GLY A 99 -18.23 0.58 -28.27
N GLN A 100 -18.50 0.05 -29.48
CA GLN A 100 -17.81 0.43 -30.71
C GLN A 100 -18.15 1.86 -31.15
N GLU A 101 -19.34 2.34 -30.83
CA GLU A 101 -19.82 3.70 -31.12
C GLU A 101 -19.05 4.81 -30.38
N TRP A 102 -18.26 4.44 -29.36
CA TRP A 102 -17.43 5.34 -28.57
C TRP A 102 -15.96 5.33 -28.98
N VAL A 103 -15.54 4.45 -29.90
CA VAL A 103 -14.15 4.31 -30.35
C VAL A 103 -13.57 5.67 -30.75
N GLY A 104 -12.37 5.97 -30.26
CA GLY A 104 -11.66 7.21 -30.54
C GLY A 104 -12.14 8.43 -29.75
N LYS A 105 -13.29 8.37 -29.07
CA LYS A 105 -13.80 9.46 -28.22
C LYS A 105 -13.15 9.42 -26.83
N TYR A 106 -13.08 10.58 -26.19
CA TYR A 106 -12.69 10.70 -24.79
C TYR A 106 -13.92 10.63 -23.90
N VAL A 107 -13.81 9.85 -22.83
CA VAL A 107 -14.85 9.68 -21.80
C VAL A 107 -14.25 9.95 -20.42
N ASN A 108 -15.09 10.39 -19.49
CA ASN A 108 -14.74 10.56 -18.09
C ASN A 108 -15.30 9.40 -17.28
N LEU A 109 -14.43 8.68 -16.56
CA LEU A 109 -14.85 7.69 -15.57
C LEU A 109 -14.81 8.36 -14.19
N GLU A 110 -15.97 8.72 -13.66
CA GLU A 110 -16.13 9.29 -12.32
C GLU A 110 -16.29 8.17 -11.30
N VAL A 111 -15.53 8.21 -10.20
CA VAL A 111 -15.71 7.27 -9.08
C VAL A 111 -16.99 7.61 -8.33
N ALA A 112 -17.86 6.62 -8.16
CA ALA A 112 -18.97 6.62 -7.21
C ALA A 112 -18.63 5.62 -6.10
N ALA A 113 -18.04 6.12 -5.02
CA ALA A 113 -17.36 5.31 -4.01
C ALA A 113 -18.33 4.47 -3.16
N GLU A 114 -19.51 5.02 -2.86
CA GLU A 114 -20.54 4.34 -2.09
C GLU A 114 -21.10 3.13 -2.86
N GLU A 115 -21.37 3.33 -4.16
CA GLU A 115 -21.89 2.31 -5.07
C GLU A 115 -20.80 1.37 -5.59
N ARG A 116 -19.52 1.74 -5.42
CA ARG A 116 -18.35 0.99 -5.91
C ARG A 116 -18.33 0.88 -7.44
N GLU A 117 -18.73 1.94 -8.11
CA GLU A 117 -18.88 2.02 -9.55
C GLU A 117 -18.06 3.15 -10.17
N PHE A 118 -17.79 3.02 -11.47
CA PHE A 118 -17.50 4.13 -12.36
C PHE A 118 -18.78 4.59 -13.05
N VAL A 119 -19.10 5.87 -12.91
CA VAL A 119 -20.07 6.55 -13.75
C VAL A 119 -19.33 7.09 -14.96
N VAL A 120 -19.65 6.55 -16.14
CA VAL A 120 -18.99 6.93 -17.38
C VAL A 120 -19.78 8.06 -18.05
N TRP A 121 -19.12 9.19 -18.25
CA TRP A 121 -19.66 10.38 -18.89
C TRP A 121 -19.03 10.59 -20.25
N GLN A 122 -19.84 11.03 -21.20
CA GLN A 122 -19.38 11.64 -22.44
C GLN A 122 -20.00 13.03 -22.52
N LYS A 123 -19.15 14.06 -22.50
CA LYS A 123 -19.59 15.45 -22.27
C LYS A 123 -20.46 15.51 -21.00
N ASP A 124 -21.71 15.93 -21.12
CA ASP A 124 -22.65 16.10 -20.00
C ASP A 124 -23.65 14.94 -19.85
N LYS A 125 -23.46 13.84 -20.60
CA LYS A 125 -24.35 12.69 -20.56
C LYS A 125 -23.68 11.46 -19.93
N VAL A 126 -24.37 10.83 -18.98
CA VAL A 126 -23.99 9.51 -18.49
C VAL A 126 -24.28 8.47 -19.57
N ILE A 127 -23.26 7.74 -20.00
CA ILE A 127 -23.38 6.69 -21.01
C ILE A 127 -23.50 5.31 -20.38
N LYS A 128 -22.88 5.08 -19.21
CA LYS A 128 -22.85 3.77 -18.57
C LYS A 128 -22.46 3.86 -17.09
N ARG A 129 -22.88 2.88 -16.30
CA ARG A 129 -22.36 2.60 -14.95
C ARG A 129 -21.69 1.23 -14.94
N LEU A 130 -20.52 1.15 -14.30
CA LEU A 130 -19.66 -0.04 -14.33
C LEU A 130 -19.07 -0.30 -12.95
N GLY A 131 -19.32 -1.47 -12.37
CA GLY A 131 -18.65 -1.87 -11.12
C GLY A 131 -17.13 -1.81 -11.24
N ILE A 132 -16.46 -1.28 -10.22
CA ILE A 132 -15.00 -1.19 -10.17
C ILE A 132 -14.43 -2.60 -10.02
N LYS A 133 -13.78 -3.10 -11.07
CA LYS A 133 -13.17 -4.42 -11.11
C LYS A 133 -11.97 -4.49 -10.16
N GLY A 134 -11.86 -5.60 -9.43
CA GLY A 134 -10.76 -5.83 -8.49
C GLY A 134 -10.93 -5.12 -7.15
N LEU A 135 -12.05 -4.44 -6.91
CA LEU A 135 -12.37 -3.92 -5.59
C LEU A 135 -12.76 -5.08 -4.68
N ILE A 136 -11.99 -5.28 -3.61
CA ILE A 136 -12.26 -6.31 -2.61
C ILE A 136 -12.95 -5.64 -1.43
N GLY A 137 -14.27 -5.85 -1.33
CA GLY A 137 -15.13 -5.20 -0.36
C GLY A 137 -15.28 -5.92 0.97
N GLN A 138 -14.55 -7.01 1.19
CA GLN A 138 -14.54 -7.79 2.43
C GLN A 138 -13.11 -8.02 2.94
N ALA A 139 -12.96 -8.17 4.25
CA ALA A 139 -11.67 -8.55 4.82
C ALA A 139 -11.26 -9.92 4.24
N LEU A 140 -10.09 -9.97 3.60
CA LEU A 140 -9.53 -11.22 3.10
C LEU A 140 -8.89 -11.99 4.25
N GLY A 141 -9.02 -13.31 4.22
CA GLY A 141 -8.15 -14.17 5.02
C GLY A 141 -6.68 -13.98 4.61
N GLN A 142 -5.75 -14.25 5.52
CA GLN A 142 -4.30 -14.09 5.26
C GLN A 142 -3.85 -14.85 3.99
N ALA A 143 -4.35 -16.07 3.78
CA ALA A 143 -4.01 -16.89 2.62
C ALA A 143 -4.50 -16.26 1.31
N GLU A 144 -5.75 -15.78 1.28
CA GLU A 144 -6.36 -15.13 0.11
C GLU A 144 -5.64 -13.82 -0.22
N TYR A 145 -5.29 -13.04 0.79
CA TYR A 145 -4.49 -11.83 0.63
C TYR A 145 -3.09 -12.13 0.06
N LEU A 146 -2.40 -13.14 0.59
CA LEU A 146 -1.09 -13.54 0.08
C LEU A 146 -1.17 -14.03 -1.36
N GLN A 147 -2.22 -14.75 -1.73
CA GLN A 147 -2.42 -15.20 -3.10
C GLN A 147 -2.65 -14.00 -4.03
N LEU A 148 -3.52 -13.06 -3.65
CA LEU A 148 -3.78 -11.83 -4.40
C LEU A 148 -2.48 -11.04 -4.66
N ILE A 149 -1.68 -10.78 -3.62
CA ILE A 149 -0.45 -10.00 -3.75
C ILE A 149 0.59 -10.73 -4.61
N LYS A 150 0.66 -12.07 -4.53
CA LYS A 150 1.54 -12.87 -5.41
C LYS A 150 1.11 -12.78 -6.87
N GLU A 151 -0.18 -12.85 -7.15
CA GLU A 151 -0.73 -12.71 -8.51
C GLU A 151 -0.47 -11.31 -9.07
N GLU A 152 -0.67 -10.28 -8.23
CA GLU A 152 -0.42 -8.89 -8.58
C GLU A 152 1.05 -8.66 -8.92
N ALA A 153 1.98 -9.13 -8.07
CA ALA A 153 3.43 -9.02 -8.31
C ALA A 153 3.85 -9.76 -9.59
N ARG A 154 3.29 -10.95 -9.86
CA ARG A 154 3.53 -11.68 -11.12
C ARG A 154 3.03 -10.91 -12.34
N SER A 155 1.90 -10.22 -12.23
CA SER A 155 1.35 -9.41 -13.31
C SER A 155 2.28 -8.23 -13.66
N GLU A 156 2.86 -7.58 -12.66
CA GLU A 156 3.78 -6.45 -12.85
C GLU A 156 5.08 -6.88 -13.51
N VAL A 157 5.66 -8.00 -13.08
CA VAL A 157 6.87 -8.55 -13.71
C VAL A 157 6.64 -8.91 -15.18
N ARG A 158 5.42 -9.36 -15.54
CA ARG A 158 5.08 -9.64 -16.95
C ARG A 158 4.91 -8.37 -17.78
N GLN A 159 4.39 -7.30 -17.18
CA GLN A 159 4.18 -6.02 -17.87
C GLN A 159 5.46 -5.18 -17.98
N ALA A 160 6.45 -5.42 -17.13
CA ALA A 160 7.76 -4.77 -17.16
C ALA A 160 8.75 -5.39 -18.17
N ARG A 161 8.35 -6.46 -18.88
CA ARG A 161 9.10 -7.08 -19.98
C ARG A 161 8.51 -6.63 -21.31
#